data_AF-A0A3D1BP56-F1
#
_entry.id   AF-A0A3D1BP56-F1
#
_cell.length_a   1.000
_cell.length_b   1.000
_cell.length_c   1.000
_cell.angle_alpha   90.00
_cell.angle_beta   90.00
_cell.angle_gamma   90.00
#
_symmetry.space_group_name_H-M   'P 1'
#
loop_
_entity.id
_entity.type
_entity.pdbx_description
1 polymer ?
#
loop_
_entity_poly.entity_id
_entity_poly.type
_entity_poly.pdbx_seq_one_letter_code
_entity_poly.pdbx_strand_id
1 'polypeptide(L)'
;MRALKKKPIQIYIEPRQDDALEVLSKKRGVSKAEIIRESLEKFLKELPVEEDPAIGLIGLGSSGKGDLSVKHDKYLARYATSKKK
;
A
#
# COMPACT_ATOMS: atom_id res chain seq x y z
N MET A 1 -20.91 -12.33 -10.04
CA MET A 1 -20.10 -11.32 -9.32
C MET A 1 -19.59 -11.95 -8.04
N ARG A 2 -18.28 -12.04 -7.83
CA ARG A 2 -17.72 -12.65 -6.61
C ARG A 2 -17.92 -11.65 -5.47
N ALA A 3 -18.83 -11.95 -4.54
CA ALA A 3 -19.05 -11.11 -3.37
C ALA A 3 -17.72 -10.96 -2.61
N LEU A 4 -17.22 -9.73 -2.48
CA LEU A 4 -16.05 -9.45 -1.66
C LEU A 4 -16.32 -9.98 -0.25
N LYS A 5 -15.48 -10.91 0.23
CA LYS A 5 -15.65 -11.56 1.53
C LYS A 5 -15.27 -10.56 2.63
N LYS A 6 -16.26 -9.79 3.09
CA LYS A 6 -16.10 -8.86 4.24
C LYS A 6 -15.82 -9.66 5.51
N LYS A 7 -14.91 -9.17 6.36
CA LYS A 7 -14.63 -9.75 7.68
C LYS A 7 -15.37 -8.95 8.76
N PRO A 8 -16.17 -9.58 9.63
CA PRO A 8 -16.81 -8.89 10.74
C PRO A 8 -15.75 -8.47 11.77
N ILE A 9 -15.87 -7.26 12.29
CA ILE A 9 -15.05 -6.74 13.38
C ILE A 9 -15.97 -6.14 14.44
N GLN A 10 -15.64 -6.36 15.71
CA GLN A 10 -16.29 -5.71 16.83
C GLN A 10 -15.29 -4.71 17.42
N ILE A 11 -15.71 -3.45 17.53
CA ILE A 11 -14.89 -2.35 18.06
C ILE A 11 -15.74 -1.56 19.05
N TYR A 12 -15.07 -0.93 20.02
CA TYR A 12 -15.68 0.09 20.85
C TYR A 12 -15.41 1.46 20.22
N ILE A 13 -16.44 2.31 20.17
CA ILE A 13 -16.36 3.70 19.72
C ILE A 13 -16.99 4.59 20.77
N GLU A 14 -16.62 5.86 20.78
CA GLU A 14 -17.21 6.83 21.69
C GLU A 14 -18.69 7.07 21.35
N PRO A 15 -19.57 7.35 22.33
CA PRO A 15 -20.98 7.66 22.06
C PRO A 15 -21.17 8.77 21.03
N ARG A 16 -20.34 9.83 21.10
CA ARG A 16 -20.37 10.93 20.13
C ARG A 16 -20.04 10.49 18.70
N GLN A 17 -19.21 9.47 18.52
CA GLN A 17 -18.89 8.93 17.21
C GLN A 17 -20.10 8.15 16.64
N ASP A 18 -20.81 7.39 17.48
CA ASP A 18 -22.03 6.71 17.05
C ASP A 18 -23.16 7.70 16.68
N ASP A 19 -23.33 8.77 17.46
CA ASP A 19 -24.28 9.85 17.17
C ASP A 19 -23.97 10.51 15.81
N ALA A 20 -22.69 10.81 15.56
CA ALA A 20 -22.25 11.38 14.29
C ALA A 20 -22.51 10.43 13.11
N LEU A 21 -22.23 9.13 13.29
CA LEU A 21 -22.52 8.10 12.28
C LEU A 21 -24.02 7.99 12.00
N GLU A 22 -24.87 8.08 13.01
CA GLU A 22 -26.34 8.05 12.86
C GLU A 22 -26.84 9.22 12.02
N VAL A 23 -26.38 10.44 12.32
CA VAL A 23 -26.75 11.64 11.57
C VAL A 23 -26.29 11.55 10.12
N LEU A 24 -25.04 11.12 9.89
CA LEU A 24 -24.47 10.96 8.55
C LEU A 24 -25.19 9.86 7.75
N SER A 25 -25.51 8.74 8.39
CA SER A 25 -26.25 7.62 7.82
C SER A 25 -27.60 8.09 7.27
N LYS A 26 -28.37 8.80 8.09
CA LYS A 26 -29.66 9.39 7.69
C LYS A 26 -29.52 10.40 6.55
N LYS A 27 -28.51 11.27 6.63
CA LYS A 27 -28.29 12.31 5.62
C LYS A 27 -27.88 11.74 4.25
N ARG A 28 -27.09 10.67 4.22
CA ARG A 28 -26.56 10.06 2.99
C ARG A 28 -27.41 8.90 2.47
N GLY A 29 -28.31 8.35 3.27
CA GLY A 29 -29.12 7.18 2.90
C GLY A 29 -28.31 5.89 2.79
N VAL A 30 -27.18 5.78 3.49
CA VAL A 30 -26.29 4.61 3.51
C VAL A 30 -26.08 4.12 4.94
N SER A 31 -25.66 2.87 5.12
CA SER A 31 -25.44 2.30 6.47
C SER A 31 -24.26 2.95 7.21
N LYS A 32 -24.31 3.00 8.56
CA LYS A 32 -23.14 3.37 9.39
C LYS A 32 -21.87 2.59 9.00
N ALA A 33 -22.02 1.30 8.73
CA ALA A 33 -20.92 0.43 8.32
C ALA A 33 -20.31 0.82 6.97
N GLU A 34 -21.09 1.41 6.07
CA GLU A 34 -20.59 1.94 4.80
C GLU A 34 -19.76 3.20 5.01
N ILE A 35 -20.25 4.13 5.84
CA ILE A 35 -19.50 5.34 6.22
C ILE A 35 -18.17 4.98 6.87
N ILE A 36 -18.16 3.99 7.76
CA ILE A 36 -16.93 3.50 8.40
C ILE A 36 -15.96 2.94 7.35
N ARG A 37 -16.45 2.11 6.41
CA ARG A 37 -15.60 1.55 5.35
C ARG A 37 -15.04 2.61 4.40
N GLU A 38 -15.85 3.58 3.98
CA GLU A 38 -15.41 4.70 3.14
C GLU A 38 -14.33 5.54 3.85
N SER A 39 -14.55 5.82 5.13
CA SER A 39 -13.60 6.58 5.95
C SER A 39 -12.28 5.84 6.11
N LEU A 40 -12.34 4.52 6.34
CA LEU A 40 -11.16 3.66 6.43
C LEU A 40 -10.39 3.64 5.11
N GLU A 41 -11.08 3.47 3.99
CA GLU A 41 -10.45 3.48 2.65
C GLU A 41 -9.77 4.83 2.36
N LYS A 42 -10.42 5.94 2.73
CA LYS A 42 -9.83 7.28 2.59
C LYS A 42 -8.58 7.42 3.46
N PHE A 43 -8.65 7.03 4.73
CA PHE A 43 -7.52 7.07 5.64
C PHE A 43 -6.33 6.25 5.11
N LEU A 44 -6.57 5.02 4.65
CA LEU A 44 -5.53 4.15 4.09
C LEU A 44 -4.86 4.73 2.83
N LYS A 45 -5.61 5.47 2.00
CA LYS A 45 -5.05 6.15 0.82
C LYS A 45 -4.20 7.37 1.16
N GLU A 46 -4.50 8.02 2.29
CA GLU A 46 -3.77 9.19 2.76
C GLU A 46 -2.52 8.82 3.57
N LEU A 47 -2.39 7.55 3.98
CA LEU A 47 -1.14 7.06 4.58
C LEU A 47 0.00 7.19 3.55
N PRO A 48 1.15 7.77 3.93
CA PRO A 48 2.31 7.79 3.06
C PRO A 48 2.68 6.37 2.67
N VAL A 49 3.20 6.18 1.44
CA VAL A 49 3.73 4.89 0.93
C VAL A 49 4.97 4.43 1.73
N GLU A 50 5.28 5.07 2.85
CA GLU A 50 6.44 4.83 3.73
C GLU A 50 6.53 3.39 4.27
N GLU A 51 5.52 2.55 4.04
CA GLU A 51 5.54 1.13 4.40
C GLU A 51 5.78 0.17 3.22
N ASP A 52 6.15 0.61 2.01
CA ASP A 52 6.70 -0.33 1.03
C ASP A 52 8.18 -0.61 1.38
N PRO A 53 8.52 -1.80 1.93
CA PRO A 53 9.91 -2.11 2.27
C PRO A 53 10.82 -2.05 1.02
N ALA A 54 10.26 -2.20 -0.18
CA ALA A 54 10.99 -2.10 -1.44
C ALA A 54 11.46 -0.68 -1.75
N ILE A 55 10.80 0.37 -1.24
CA ILE A 55 11.26 1.76 -1.41
C ILE A 55 12.63 1.94 -0.72
N GLY A 56 12.80 1.33 0.46
CA GLY A 56 14.08 1.32 1.16
C GLY A 56 15.20 0.59 0.42
N LEU A 57 14.88 -0.20 -0.62
CA LEU A 57 15.88 -0.89 -1.45
C LEU A 57 16.43 0.00 -2.58
N ILE A 58 15.73 1.08 -2.94
CA ILE A 58 16.17 1.99 -3.99
C ILE A 58 17.43 2.73 -3.53
N GLY A 59 18.52 2.60 -4.28
CA GLY A 59 19.77 3.32 -4.02
C GLY A 59 20.73 2.67 -3.02
N LEU A 60 20.42 1.49 -2.47
CA LEU A 60 21.32 0.77 -1.55
C LEU A 60 22.61 0.27 -2.22
N GLY A 61 22.59 0.03 -3.54
CA GLY A 61 23.73 -0.47 -4.30
C GLY A 61 24.38 0.61 -5.15
N SER A 62 25.70 0.74 -5.06
CA SER A 62 26.51 1.54 -6.00
C SER A 62 27.58 0.67 -6.64
N SER A 63 27.63 0.69 -7.97
CA SER A 63 28.66 -0.01 -8.76
C SER A 63 29.66 0.93 -9.43
N GLY A 64 29.48 2.25 -9.25
CA GLY A 64 30.21 3.29 -9.97
C GLY A 64 29.87 3.41 -11.46
N LYS A 65 28.86 2.68 -11.98
CA LYS A 65 28.47 2.70 -13.39
C LYS A 65 27.07 3.27 -13.56
N GLY A 66 26.95 4.31 -14.38
CA GLY A 66 25.69 5.03 -14.63
C GLY A 66 24.70 4.31 -15.56
N ASP A 67 25.11 3.22 -16.23
CA ASP A 67 24.32 2.54 -17.25
C ASP A 67 24.01 1.06 -16.91
N LEU A 68 24.11 0.70 -15.64
CA LEU A 68 23.87 -0.69 -15.19
C LEU A 68 22.48 -1.21 -15.57
N SER A 69 21.43 -0.42 -15.35
CA SER A 69 20.06 -0.83 -15.64
C SER A 69 19.87 -1.14 -17.13
N VAL A 70 20.48 -0.34 -17.99
CA VAL A 70 20.37 -0.45 -19.46
C VAL A 70 21.26 -1.55 -20.02
N LYS A 71 22.47 -1.74 -19.49
CA LYS A 71 23.49 -2.67 -20.04
C LYS A 71 23.78 -3.86 -19.12
N HIS A 72 22.83 -4.27 -18.29
CA HIS A 72 23.02 -5.33 -17.29
C HIS A 72 23.58 -6.62 -17.91
N ASP A 73 23.03 -7.08 -19.04
CA ASP A 73 23.48 -8.30 -19.73
C ASP A 73 24.95 -8.25 -20.11
N LYS A 74 25.42 -7.13 -20.66
CA LYS A 74 26.83 -6.92 -21.02
C LYS A 74 27.74 -7.10 -19.81
N TYR A 75 27.33 -6.57 -18.66
CA TYR A 75 28.11 -6.67 -17.43
C TYR A 75 28.11 -8.09 -16.86
N LEU A 76 26.96 -8.77 -16.88
CA LEU A 76 26.82 -10.16 -16.42
C LEU A 76 27.63 -11.12 -17.30
N ALA A 77 27.55 -10.98 -18.62
CA ALA A 77 28.33 -11.77 -19.57
C ALA A 77 29.83 -11.61 -19.33
N ARG A 78 30.31 -10.36 -19.18
CA ARG A 78 31.72 -10.08 -18.87
C ARG A 78 32.17 -10.75 -17.58
N TYR A 79 31.36 -10.68 -16.52
CA TYR A 79 31.67 -11.31 -15.24
C TYR A 79 31.75 -12.84 -15.35
N ALA A 80 30.79 -13.47 -16.04
CA ALA A 80 30.78 -14.91 -16.25
C ALA A 80 32.02 -15.41 -17.02
N THR A 81 32.49 -14.62 -17.99
CA THR A 81 33.72 -14.95 -18.74
C THR A 81 35.00 -14.75 -17.93
N SER A 82 35.05 -13.77 -17.01
CA SER A 82 36.26 -13.54 -16.21
C SER A 82 36.48 -14.60 -15.12
N LYS A 83 35.42 -15.33 -14.72
CA LYS A 83 35.50 -16.44 -13.76
C LYS A 83 35.93 -17.78 -14.37
N LYS A 84 35.98 -17.89 -15.69
CA LYS A 84 36.38 -19.11 -16.41
C LYS A 84 37.89 -19.17 -16.74
N LYS A 85 38.68 -18.20 -16.26
CA LYS A 85 40.15 -18.22 -16.23
C LYS A 85 40.61 -18.40 -14.79
#